data_AF-A0A2S6N8H1-F1
#
_entry.id   AF-A0A2S6N8H1-F1
#
_cell.length_a   1.000
_cell.length_b   1.000
_cell.length_c   1.000
_cell.angle_alpha   90.00
_cell.angle_beta   90.00
_cell.angle_gamma   90.00
#
_symmetry.space_group_name_H-M   'P 1'
#
loop_
_entity.id
_entity.type
_entity.pdbx_description
1 polymer ?
#
loop_
_entity_poly.entity_id
_entity_poly.type
_entity_poly.pdbx_seq_one_letter_code
_entity_poly.pdbx_strand_id
1 'polypeptide(L)' 'MKSILLNTAVFGAAALAAFAAAPAGAQSVTKECAAKYQADKAANNLGGQTYLQYYSKCSAELRAQKAAPAA' A
#
# COMPACT_ATOMS: atom_id res chain seq x y z
N MET A 1 0.50 -2.55 -37.47
CA MET A 1 1.69 -3.31 -37.92
C MET A 1 2.87 -2.36 -37.90
N LYS A 2 4.03 -2.81 -37.39
CA LYS A 2 5.29 -2.06 -37.17
C LYS A 2 5.10 -0.86 -36.23
N SER A 3 5.45 -0.99 -34.96
CA SER A 3 6.83 -0.81 -34.48
C SER A 3 6.76 -0.94 -32.95
N ILE A 4 7.72 -1.43 -32.19
CA ILE A 4 9.09 -1.84 -32.41
C ILE A 4 9.46 -2.52 -31.08
N LEU A 5 9.99 -3.74 -31.20
CA LEU A 5 11.12 -4.29 -30.46
C LEU A 5 11.10 -4.25 -28.91
N LEU A 6 11.05 -5.46 -28.36
CA LEU A 6 11.97 -5.96 -27.33
C LEU A 6 12.25 -5.04 -26.13
N ASN A 7 11.39 -5.10 -25.11
CA ASN A 7 11.86 -4.82 -23.76
C ASN A 7 12.46 -6.11 -23.19
N THR A 8 13.76 -6.24 -23.41
CA THR A 8 14.68 -7.25 -22.89
C THR A 8 14.35 -7.67 -21.47
N ALA A 9 14.23 -8.98 -21.29
CA ALA A 9 14.29 -9.62 -19.98
C ALA A 9 15.62 -9.28 -19.31
N VAL A 10 15.55 -8.60 -18.17
CA VAL A 10 16.55 -8.71 -17.11
C VAL A 10 15.80 -9.22 -15.89
N PHE A 11 15.72 -10.56 -15.81
CA PHE A 11 15.67 -11.25 -14.54
C PHE A 11 17.08 -11.15 -13.95
N GLY A 12 17.32 -10.07 -13.20
CA GLY A 12 18.59 -9.77 -12.54
C GLY A 12 18.49 -10.00 -11.04
N ALA A 13 19.01 -11.14 -10.62
CA ALA A 13 19.57 -11.52 -9.32
C ALA A 13 19.24 -10.69 -8.06
N ALA A 14 18.69 -11.43 -7.10
CA ALA A 14 18.84 -11.30 -5.65
C ALA A 14 19.96 -10.36 -5.16
N ALA A 15 19.57 -9.34 -4.40
CA ALA A 15 20.45 -8.64 -3.48
C ALA A 15 19.70 -8.36 -2.16
N LEU A 16 20.11 -9.10 -1.12
CA LEU A 16 20.13 -8.71 0.29
C LEU A 16 18.78 -8.41 0.96
N ALA A 17 18.08 -9.49 1.32
CA ALA A 17 17.13 -9.51 2.42
C ALA A 17 17.89 -9.32 3.76
N ALA A 18 18.20 -8.07 4.10
CA ALA A 18 18.70 -7.70 5.43
C ALA A 18 18.34 -6.24 5.76
N PHE A 19 17.07 -5.89 5.64
CA PHE A 19 16.56 -4.72 6.33
C PHE A 19 15.57 -5.17 7.38
N ALA A 20 16.04 -5.10 8.62
CA ALA A 20 15.32 -5.02 9.87
C ALA A 20 13.85 -5.46 9.80
N ALA A 21 13.55 -6.57 10.47
CA ALA A 21 12.21 -6.86 10.97
C ALA A 21 11.82 -5.81 12.03
N ALA A 22 11.66 -4.56 11.61
CA ALA A 22 10.73 -3.63 12.22
C ALA A 22 9.33 -4.27 12.16
N PRO A 23 8.38 -3.90 13.04
CA PRO A 23 7.03 -4.45 12.99
C PRO A 23 6.43 -4.16 11.60
N ALA A 24 6.53 -5.12 10.69
CA ALA A 24 6.18 -4.97 9.28
C ALA A 24 4.69 -4.62 9.13
N GLY A 25 3.89 -4.89 10.15
CA GLY A 25 2.48 -4.48 10.25
C GLY A 25 2.26 -2.99 10.37
N ALA A 26 3.09 -2.24 11.10
CA ALA A 26 2.87 -0.80 11.28
C ALA A 26 3.24 -0.01 10.03
N GLN A 27 4.36 -0.37 9.39
CA GLN A 27 4.83 0.30 8.19
C GLN A 27 3.96 -0.02 6.96
N SER A 28 3.38 -1.23 6.90
CA SER A 28 2.42 -1.60 5.84
C SER A 28 1.10 -0.84 5.96
N VAL A 29 0.51 -0.77 7.15
CA VAL A 29 -0.74 -0.03 7.39
C VAL A 29 -0.60 1.45 7.02
N THR A 30 0.54 2.08 7.35
CA THR A 30 0.78 3.48 6.98
C THR A 30 0.81 3.67 5.46
N LYS A 31 1.51 2.79 4.74
CA LYS A 31 1.64 2.84 3.28
C LYS A 31 0.29 2.61 2.59
N GLU A 32 -0.47 1.61 3.05
CA GLU A 32 -1.80 1.30 2.51
C GLU A 32 -2.76 2.47 2.69
N CYS A 33 -2.88 3.01 3.91
CA CYS A 33 -3.79 4.12 4.17
C CYS A 33 -3.41 5.39 3.42
N ALA A 34 -2.11 5.65 3.25
CA ALA A 34 -1.66 6.78 2.43
C ALA A 34 -2.06 6.60 0.96
N ALA A 35 -1.86 5.42 0.37
CA ALA A 35 -2.25 5.14 -1.02
C ALA A 35 -3.76 5.25 -1.23
N LYS A 36 -4.54 4.66 -0.31
CA LYS A 36 -6.01 4.73 -0.25
C LYS A 36 -6.51 6.17 -0.18
N TYR A 37 -5.92 6.99 0.68
CA TYR A 37 -6.25 8.42 0.79
C TYR A 37 -5.98 9.17 -0.51
N GLN A 38 -4.84 8.94 -1.19
CA GLN A 38 -4.54 9.64 -2.45
C GLN A 38 -5.53 9.27 -3.57
N ALA A 39 -5.91 7.99 -3.65
CA ALA A 39 -6.92 7.54 -4.61
C ALA A 39 -8.28 8.21 -4.34
N ASP A 40 -8.74 8.19 -3.10
CA ASP A 40 -10.03 8.78 -2.72
C ASP A 40 -10.00 10.31 -2.85
N LYS A 41 -8.86 10.96 -2.58
CA LYS A 41 -8.64 12.39 -2.81
C LYS A 41 -8.72 12.74 -4.29
N ALA A 42 -8.09 11.97 -5.16
CA ALA A 42 -8.17 12.17 -6.61
C ALA A 42 -9.61 11.99 -7.14
N ALA A 43 -10.36 11.08 -6.54
CA ALA A 43 -11.76 10.83 -6.85
C ALA A 43 -12.74 11.82 -6.19
N ASN A 44 -12.27 12.78 -5.39
CA ASN A 44 -13.10 13.65 -4.54
C ASN A 44 -14.06 12.87 -3.61
N ASN A 45 -13.67 11.67 -3.21
CA ASN A 45 -14.45 10.75 -2.39
C ASN A 45 -14.05 10.75 -0.91
N LEU A 46 -13.38 11.81 -0.45
CA LEU A 46 -12.99 11.96 0.97
C LEU A 46 -14.19 12.34 1.86
N GLY A 47 -15.33 12.71 1.28
CA GLY A 47 -16.54 13.05 2.05
C GLY A 47 -16.34 14.20 3.05
N GLY A 48 -15.42 15.12 2.79
CA GLY A 48 -15.07 16.22 3.69
C GLY A 48 -14.19 15.84 4.89
N GLN A 49 -13.72 14.58 4.97
CA GLN A 49 -12.83 14.15 6.05
C GLN A 49 -11.42 14.74 5.89
N THR A 50 -10.80 15.10 7.01
CA THR A 50 -9.39 15.45 7.05
C THR A 50 -8.53 14.19 6.94
N TYR A 51 -7.28 14.34 6.47
CA TYR A 51 -6.33 13.24 6.34
C TYR A 51 -6.22 12.41 7.64
N LEU A 52 -6.18 13.07 8.80
CA LEU A 52 -6.04 12.39 10.08
C LEU A 52 -7.27 11.53 10.44
N GLN A 53 -8.48 12.02 10.15
CA GLN A 53 -9.70 11.25 10.35
C GLN A 53 -9.75 10.01 9.45
N TYR A 54 -9.44 10.20 8.16
CA TYR A 54 -9.38 9.12 7.18
C TYR A 54 -8.35 8.05 7.58
N TYR A 55 -7.14 8.49 7.92
CA TYR A 55 -6.04 7.62 8.31
C TYR A 55 -6.39 6.80 9.56
N SER A 56 -6.99 7.43 10.57
CA SER A 56 -7.41 6.74 11.78
C SER A 56 -8.39 5.60 11.48
N LYS A 57 -9.42 5.88 10.66
CA LYS A 57 -10.42 4.87 10.22
C LYS A 57 -9.78 3.73 9.44
N CYS A 58 -9.03 4.04 8.39
CA CYS A 58 -8.35 3.03 7.57
C CYS A 58 -7.39 2.16 8.41
N SER A 59 -6.64 2.78 9.32
CA SER A 59 -5.67 2.03 10.13
C SER A 59 -6.34 1.13 11.17
N ALA A 60 -7.55 1.47 11.63
CA ALA A 60 -8.35 0.62 12.51
C ALA A 60 -8.94 -0.56 11.74
N GLU A 61 -9.48 -0.31 10.53
CA GLU A 61 -10.02 -1.34 9.65
C GLU A 61 -8.96 -2.37 9.24
N LEU A 62 -7.78 -1.93 8.81
CA LEU A 62 -6.70 -2.82 8.41
C LEU A 62 -6.17 -3.66 9.59
N ARG A 63 -6.13 -3.08 10.80
CA ARG A 63 -5.77 -3.83 12.01
C ARG A 63 -6.84 -4.86 12.37
N ALA A 64 -8.12 -4.52 12.24
CA ALA A 64 -9.22 -5.46 12.44
C ALA A 64 -9.19 -6.60 11.41
N GLN A 65 -8.91 -6.29 10.15
CA GLN A 65 -8.74 -7.30 9.07
C GLN A 65 -7.55 -8.23 9.33
N LYS A 66 -6.42 -7.70 9.83
CA LYS A 66 -5.26 -8.52 10.24
C LYS A 66 -5.50 -9.34 11.51
N ALA A 67 -6.45 -8.93 12.36
CA ALA A 67 -6.77 -9.61 13.62
C ALA A 67 -7.90 -10.64 13.47
N ALA A 68 -8.72 -10.57 12.41
CA ALA A 68 -9.65 -11.62 12.06
C ALA A 68 -8.84 -12.85 11.59
N PRO A 69 -8.98 -14.03 12.25
CA PRO A 69 -8.37 -15.23 11.72
C PRO A 69 -9.04 -15.51 10.37
N ALA A 70 -8.24 -15.76 9.33
CA ALA A 70 -8.75 -16.37 8.11
C ALA A 70 -9.44 -17.68 8.53
N ALA A 71 -10.78 -17.68 8.51
CA ALA A 71 -11.61 -18.85 8.76
C ALA A 71 -11.62 -19.76 7.54
#